data_AF-A0A7V2LLS0-F1
#
_entry.id   AF-A0A7V2LLS0-F1
#
_cell.length_a   1.000
_cell.length_b   1.000
_cell.length_c   1.000
_cell.angle_alpha   90.00
_cell.angle_beta   90.00
_cell.angle_gamma   90.00
#
_symmetry.space_group_name_H-M   'P 1'
#
loop_
_entity.id
_entity.type
_entity.pdbx_description
1 polymer ?
#
loop_
_entity_poly.entity_id
_entity_poly.type
_entity_poly.pdbx_seq_one_letter_code
_entity_poly.pdbx_strand_id
1 'polypeptide(L)'
;APYSRYKPEFSKNQLEYALRGENIRYVYMGDLLGGQPDDPDCYIDGKVSYERVREKDFYRQGIGRVRKAFEQGLPVVLMCSEGKPETCHRSKLIGETLIEMGIPLRHIDENGELKTQEEVINRLTGGQLSLFGQHAFTSRKRYQKEADGDDA
;
A
#
# COMPACT_ATOMS: atom_id res chain seq x y z
N ALA A 1 -7.23 -7.34 10.53
CA ALA A 1 -7.84 -6.00 10.72
C ALA A 1 -6.88 -5.10 11.50
N PRO A 2 -6.85 -3.77 11.26
CA PRO A 2 -5.92 -2.88 11.95
C PRO A 2 -6.29 -2.76 13.43
N TYR A 3 -5.27 -2.88 14.28
CA TYR A 3 -5.36 -2.72 15.72
C TYR A 3 -4.10 -2.01 16.20
N SER A 4 -4.25 -1.05 17.10
CA SER A 4 -3.14 -0.29 17.67
C SER A 4 -3.32 -0.12 19.16
N ARG A 5 -2.34 -0.60 19.93
CA ARG A 5 -2.27 -0.36 21.38
C ARG A 5 -1.84 1.06 21.72
N TYR A 6 -1.04 1.68 20.85
CA TYR A 6 -0.46 3.01 21.07
C TYR A 6 -1.43 4.14 20.68
N LYS A 7 -2.28 3.88 19.69
CA LYS A 7 -3.29 4.82 19.17
C LYS A 7 -4.61 4.07 18.95
N PRO A 8 -5.35 3.74 20.02
CA PRO A 8 -6.59 2.97 19.93
C PRO A 8 -7.63 3.58 18.98
N GLU A 9 -7.62 4.90 18.78
CA GLU A 9 -8.48 5.64 17.84
C GLU A 9 -8.31 5.20 16.38
N PHE A 10 -7.15 4.65 16.00
CA PHE A 10 -6.91 4.11 14.66
C PHE A 10 -7.16 2.60 14.55
N SER A 11 -7.70 1.96 15.60
CA SER A 11 -8.20 0.59 15.50
C SER A 11 -9.49 0.56 14.68
N LYS A 12 -9.71 -0.53 13.95
CA LYS A 12 -10.78 -0.64 12.93
C LYS A 12 -12.14 -0.09 13.39
N ASN A 13 -12.63 -0.55 14.54
CA ASN A 13 -13.97 -0.24 15.02
C ASN A 13 -14.09 1.21 15.49
N GLN A 14 -13.07 1.73 16.17
CA GLN A 14 -13.02 3.11 16.67
C GLN A 14 -12.95 4.10 15.51
N LEU A 15 -12.10 3.80 14.51
CA LEU A 15 -11.95 4.64 13.32
C LEU A 15 -13.24 4.66 12.49
N GLU A 16 -13.87 3.49 12.28
CA GLU A 16 -15.15 3.39 11.57
C GLU A 16 -16.26 4.18 12.27
N TYR A 17 -16.33 4.09 13.61
CA TYR A 17 -17.30 4.85 14.40
C TYR A 17 -17.08 6.36 14.27
N ALA A 18 -15.84 6.84 14.41
CA ALA A 18 -15.53 8.26 14.32
C ALA A 18 -15.82 8.82 12.92
N LEU A 19 -15.40 8.12 11.86
CA LEU A 19 -15.63 8.54 10.48
C LEU A 19 -17.12 8.55 10.11
N ARG A 20 -17.89 7.60 10.63
CA ARG A 20 -19.35 7.58 10.42
C ARG A 20 -20.03 8.83 10.98
N GLY A 21 -19.56 9.36 12.11
CA GLY A 21 -20.05 10.63 12.67
C GLY A 21 -19.85 11.82 11.74
N GLU A 22 -18.79 11.78 10.94
CA GLU A 22 -18.43 12.80 9.94
C GLU A 22 -18.98 12.50 8.53
N ASN A 23 -19.92 11.54 8.41
CA ASN A 23 -20.46 11.06 7.13
C ASN A 23 -19.41 10.49 6.16
N ILE A 24 -18.29 10.00 6.70
CA ILE A 24 -17.23 9.34 5.93
C ILE A 24 -17.39 7.82 6.08
N ARG A 25 -17.60 7.13 4.96
CA ARG A 25 -17.69 5.67 4.96
C ARG A 25 -16.29 5.05 5.04
N TYR A 26 -16.05 4.32 6.12
CA TYR A 26 -14.86 3.48 6.24
C TYR A 26 -15.06 2.11 5.60
N VAL A 27 -14.05 1.63 4.88
CA VAL A 27 -14.02 0.27 4.30
C VAL A 27 -12.66 -0.33 4.56
N TYR A 28 -12.62 -1.45 5.29
CA TYR A 28 -11.40 -2.22 5.44
C TYR A 28 -11.11 -3.01 4.16
N MET A 29 -9.89 -2.87 3.63
CA MET A 29 -9.43 -3.56 2.41
C MET A 29 -8.06 -4.21 2.62
N GLY A 30 -7.70 -4.62 3.85
CA GLY A 30 -6.36 -5.15 4.13
C GLY A 30 -6.11 -6.55 3.56
N ASP A 31 -7.18 -7.31 3.29
CA ASP A 31 -7.19 -8.57 2.56
C ASP A 31 -6.93 -8.39 1.06
N LEU A 32 -7.34 -7.25 0.49
CA LEU A 32 -7.20 -6.96 -0.94
C LEU A 32 -5.98 -6.10 -1.28
N LEU A 33 -5.69 -5.09 -0.46
CA LEU A 33 -4.69 -4.03 -0.71
C LEU A 33 -3.70 -3.87 0.47
N GLY A 34 -3.64 -4.86 1.37
CA GLY A 34 -2.66 -4.89 2.45
C GLY A 34 -1.23 -5.06 1.95
N GLY A 35 -0.26 -4.68 2.79
CA GLY A 35 1.17 -4.82 2.50
C GLY A 35 1.77 -6.18 2.84
N GLN A 36 0.97 -7.11 3.38
CA GLN A 36 1.38 -8.45 3.79
C GLN A 36 0.30 -9.45 3.37
N PRO A 37 0.32 -9.94 2.12
CA PRO A 37 -0.61 -10.94 1.63
C PRO A 37 -0.43 -12.28 2.34
N ASP A 38 -1.52 -13.05 2.50
CA ASP A 38 -1.43 -14.40 3.09
C ASP A 38 -0.84 -15.44 2.11
N ASP A 39 -0.89 -15.14 0.80
CA ASP A 39 -0.39 -16.01 -0.27
C ASP A 39 1.16 -16.08 -0.26
N PRO A 40 1.77 -17.25 0.02
CA PRO A 40 3.23 -17.42 0.06
C PRO A 40 3.92 -17.13 -1.27
N ASP A 41 3.23 -17.27 -2.41
CA ASP A 41 3.81 -16.97 -3.72
C ASP A 41 4.16 -15.50 -3.86
N CYS A 42 3.52 -14.62 -3.06
CA CYS A 42 3.84 -13.20 -3.05
C CYS A 42 5.22 -12.90 -2.46
N TYR A 43 5.97 -13.90 -1.99
CA TYR A 43 7.25 -13.72 -1.30
C TYR A 43 8.45 -14.21 -2.13
N ILE A 44 9.54 -13.42 -2.11
CA ILE A 44 10.86 -13.75 -2.65
C ILE A 44 11.87 -13.39 -1.55
N ASP A 45 12.70 -14.35 -1.14
CA ASP A 45 13.68 -14.20 -0.06
C ASP A 45 13.05 -13.58 1.21
N GLY A 46 11.85 -14.06 1.54
CA GLY A 46 11.03 -13.62 2.65
C GLY A 46 10.52 -12.18 2.58
N LYS A 47 10.74 -11.45 1.48
CA LYS A 47 10.15 -10.12 1.22
C LYS A 47 8.96 -10.25 0.29
N VAL A 48 7.96 -9.38 0.47
CA VAL A 48 6.83 -9.29 -0.46
C VAL A 48 7.35 -8.72 -1.79
N SER A 49 7.16 -9.46 -2.87
CA SER A 49 7.41 -9.02 -4.25
C SER A 49 6.16 -8.34 -4.80
N TYR A 50 6.23 -7.04 -5.05
CA TYR A 50 5.07 -6.28 -5.51
C TYR A 50 4.66 -6.63 -6.94
N GLU A 51 5.60 -7.07 -7.77
CA GLU A 51 5.28 -7.60 -9.10
C GLU A 51 4.37 -8.83 -9.00
N ARG A 52 4.73 -9.79 -8.14
CA ARG A 52 3.88 -10.98 -7.91
C ARG A 52 2.53 -10.61 -7.31
N VAL A 53 2.47 -9.63 -6.40
CA VAL A 53 1.20 -9.17 -5.83
C VAL A 53 0.29 -8.58 -6.89
N ARG A 54 0.81 -7.82 -7.87
CA ARG A 54 0.02 -7.24 -8.97
C ARG A 54 -0.69 -8.30 -9.83
N GLU A 55 -0.14 -9.50 -9.88
CA GLU A 55 -0.69 -10.62 -10.66
C GLU A 55 -1.85 -11.33 -9.96
N LYS A 56 -1.99 -11.17 -8.64
CA LYS A 56 -2.99 -11.90 -7.84
C LYS A 56 -4.38 -11.30 -7.97
N ASP A 57 -5.39 -12.17 -7.96
CA ASP A 57 -6.79 -11.78 -8.14
C ASP A 57 -7.31 -10.89 -7.01
N PHE A 58 -6.92 -11.14 -5.75
CA PHE A 58 -7.33 -10.31 -4.62
C PHE A 58 -6.89 -8.84 -4.81
N TYR A 59 -5.69 -8.65 -5.33
CA TYR A 59 -5.13 -7.32 -5.56
C TYR A 59 -5.86 -6.62 -6.70
N ARG A 60 -6.07 -7.31 -7.83
CA ARG A 60 -6.81 -6.79 -8.98
C ARG A 60 -8.25 -6.43 -8.62
N GLN A 61 -8.91 -7.23 -7.77
CA GLN A 61 -10.23 -6.91 -7.21
C GLN A 61 -10.20 -5.65 -6.35
N GLY A 62 -9.19 -5.51 -5.48
CA GLY A 62 -8.98 -4.32 -4.66
C GLY A 62 -8.80 -3.04 -5.51
N ILE A 63 -7.92 -3.10 -6.50
CA ILE A 63 -7.67 -1.99 -7.44
C ILE A 63 -8.94 -1.67 -8.26
N GLY A 64 -9.64 -2.70 -8.75
CA GLY A 64 -10.89 -2.54 -9.48
C GLY A 64 -11.96 -1.80 -8.66
N ARG A 65 -12.01 -2.03 -7.35
CA ARG A 65 -12.90 -1.29 -6.44
C ARG A 65 -12.51 0.19 -6.32
N VAL A 66 -11.22 0.50 -6.20
CA VAL A 66 -10.73 1.88 -6.14
C VAL A 66 -11.02 2.60 -7.46
N ARG A 67 -10.72 1.96 -8.59
CA ARG A 67 -11.02 2.48 -9.93
C ARG A 67 -12.50 2.79 -10.09
N LYS A 68 -13.37 1.86 -9.71
CA LYS A 68 -14.83 2.07 -9.79
C LYS A 68 -15.30 3.27 -8.97
N ALA A 69 -14.75 3.47 -7.77
CA ALA A 69 -15.08 4.63 -6.95
C ALA A 69 -14.63 5.95 -7.61
N PHE A 70 -13.44 5.96 -8.23
CA PHE A 70 -12.95 7.09 -9.01
C PHE A 70 -13.81 7.39 -10.25
N GLU A 71 -14.17 6.37 -11.02
CA GLU A 71 -15.08 6.48 -12.19
C GLU A 71 -16.47 7.03 -11.80
N GLN A 72 -16.91 6.77 -10.57
CA GLN A 72 -18.15 7.30 -10.00
C GLN A 72 -18.03 8.72 -9.46
N GLY A 73 -16.84 9.34 -9.51
CA GLY A 73 -16.58 10.68 -8.97
C GLY A 73 -16.59 10.74 -7.45
N LEU A 74 -16.43 9.61 -6.76
CA LEU A 74 -16.41 9.58 -5.29
C LEU A 74 -15.05 10.06 -4.77
N PRO A 75 -15.01 10.90 -3.73
CA PRO A 75 -13.77 11.20 -3.01
C PRO A 75 -13.25 9.92 -2.32
N VAL A 76 -12.01 9.54 -2.61
CA VAL A 76 -11.39 8.33 -2.04
C VAL A 76 -10.12 8.70 -1.29
N VAL A 77 -10.00 8.19 -0.07
CA VAL A 77 -8.76 8.25 0.73
C VAL A 77 -8.29 6.83 1.02
N LEU A 78 -7.08 6.51 0.60
CA LEU A 78 -6.41 5.25 0.92
C LEU A 78 -5.53 5.47 2.14
N MET A 79 -5.79 4.77 3.25
CA MET A 79 -5.06 4.93 4.51
C MET A 79 -4.02 3.80 4.74
N CYS A 80 -2.98 4.10 5.51
CA CYS A 80 -2.04 3.11 6.07
C CYS A 80 -1.38 3.69 7.33
N SER A 81 -0.58 2.87 8.00
CA SER A 81 0.04 3.19 9.28
C SER A 81 1.36 3.96 9.20
N GLU A 82 2.00 4.05 8.04
CA GLU A 82 3.24 4.82 7.87
C GLU A 82 2.96 6.31 7.67
N GLY A 83 3.68 7.17 8.40
CA GLY A 83 3.60 8.62 8.26
C GLY A 83 4.34 9.18 7.03
N LYS A 84 5.38 8.49 6.55
CA LYS A 84 6.17 8.88 5.38
C LYS A 84 5.77 8.06 4.15
N PRO A 85 5.26 8.66 3.06
CA PRO A 85 4.82 7.96 1.86
C PRO A 85 5.91 7.08 1.22
N GLU A 86 7.16 7.56 1.15
CA GLU A 86 8.31 6.86 0.57
C GLU A 86 8.68 5.58 1.35
N THR A 87 8.16 5.42 2.56
CA THR A 87 8.40 4.24 3.39
C THR A 87 7.26 3.23 3.34
N CYS A 88 6.16 3.57 2.65
CA CYS A 88 4.91 2.81 2.61
C CYS A 88 4.86 1.85 1.40
N HIS A 89 4.19 0.71 1.54
CA HIS A 89 3.89 -0.16 0.40
C HIS A 89 2.90 0.50 -0.57
N ARG A 90 1.98 1.34 -0.07
CA ARG A 90 0.98 2.03 -0.91
C ARG A 90 1.64 2.77 -2.05
N SER A 91 2.67 3.58 -1.79
CA SER A 91 3.33 4.34 -2.85
C SER A 91 4.04 3.41 -3.84
N LYS A 92 4.75 2.39 -3.37
CA LYS A 92 5.51 1.46 -4.23
C LYS A 92 4.67 0.46 -5.06
N LEU A 93 3.47 0.14 -4.61
CA LEU A 93 2.60 -0.87 -5.23
C LEU A 93 1.33 -0.23 -5.79
N ILE A 94 0.50 0.30 -4.90
CA ILE A 94 -0.83 0.81 -5.25
C ILE A 94 -0.71 2.10 -6.06
N GLY A 95 0.17 3.01 -5.66
CA GLY A 95 0.40 4.29 -6.32
C GLY A 95 0.89 4.11 -7.74
N GLU A 96 1.88 3.24 -7.95
CA GLU A 96 2.37 2.87 -9.28
C GLU A 96 1.23 2.33 -10.16
N THR A 97 0.45 1.36 -9.67
CA THR A 97 -0.68 0.79 -10.43
C THR A 97 -1.77 1.83 -10.74
N LEU A 98 -2.06 2.77 -9.83
CA LEU A 98 -3.05 3.82 -10.10
C LEU A 98 -2.55 4.81 -11.17
N ILE A 99 -1.27 5.20 -11.12
CA ILE A 99 -0.67 6.08 -12.14
C ILE A 99 -0.62 5.38 -13.51
N GLU A 100 -0.25 4.09 -13.56
CA GLU A 100 -0.29 3.28 -14.79
C GLU A 100 -1.71 3.23 -15.40
N MET A 101 -2.75 3.27 -14.57
CA MET A 101 -4.15 3.34 -14.99
C MET A 101 -4.63 4.75 -15.35
N GLY A 102 -3.77 5.77 -15.27
CA GLY A 102 -4.13 7.17 -15.50
C GLY A 102 -4.99 7.79 -14.39
N ILE A 103 -5.04 7.17 -13.22
CA ILE A 103 -5.80 7.68 -12.07
C ILE A 103 -4.89 8.64 -11.29
N PRO A 104 -5.26 9.94 -11.16
CA PRO A 104 -4.45 10.90 -10.43
C PRO A 104 -4.40 10.56 -8.94
N LEU A 105 -3.22 10.68 -8.34
CA LEU A 105 -2.98 10.39 -6.92
C LEU A 105 -2.12 11.49 -6.29
N ARG A 106 -2.45 11.83 -5.05
CA ARG A 106 -1.62 12.65 -4.15
C ARG A 106 -1.38 11.92 -2.85
N HIS A 107 -0.18 12.07 -2.30
CA HIS A 107 0.18 11.60 -0.97
C HIS A 107 0.15 12.76 0.00
N ILE A 108 -0.29 12.52 1.23
CA ILE A 108 -0.14 13.45 2.35
C ILE A 108 1.08 12.97 3.13
N ASP A 109 2.11 13.81 3.22
CA ASP A 109 3.33 13.47 3.97
C ASP A 109 3.21 13.79 5.47
N GLU A 110 4.26 13.52 6.23
CA GLU A 110 4.26 13.69 7.69
C GLU A 110 4.05 15.13 8.16
N ASN A 111 4.23 16.12 7.27
CA ASN A 111 4.02 17.53 7.54
C ASN A 111 2.64 18.00 7.07
N GLY A 112 1.83 17.11 6.51
CA GLY A 112 0.53 17.43 5.92
C GLY A 112 0.64 18.02 4.50
N GLU A 113 1.81 17.98 3.87
CA GLU A 113 1.99 18.50 2.52
C GLU A 113 1.57 17.48 1.47
N LEU A 114 0.98 17.97 0.37
CA LEU A 114 0.64 17.14 -0.77
C LEU A 114 1.85 16.88 -1.65
N LYS A 115 2.11 15.61 -1.97
CA LYS A 115 3.16 15.16 -2.89
C LYS A 115 2.60 14.34 -4.04
N THR A 116 3.17 14.48 -5.22
CA THR A 116 2.87 13.61 -6.37
C THR A 116 3.48 12.23 -6.16
N GLN A 117 3.01 11.25 -6.93
CA GLN A 117 3.66 9.93 -6.97
C GLN A 117 5.15 10.06 -7.36
N GLU A 118 5.45 10.85 -8.38
CA GLU A 118 6.81 11.07 -8.86
C GLU A 118 7.73 11.65 -7.77
N GLU A 119 7.27 12.65 -7.02
CA GLU A 119 8.05 13.22 -5.90
C GLU A 119 8.36 12.16 -4.84
N VAL A 120 7.40 11.31 -4.51
CA VAL A 120 7.57 10.24 -3.51
C VAL A 120 8.54 9.17 -4.01
N ILE A 121 8.45 8.76 -5.28
CA ILE A 121 9.38 7.80 -5.88
C ILE A 121 10.79 8.39 -5.98
N ASN A 122 10.93 9.66 -6.34
CA ASN A 122 12.24 10.33 -6.37
C ASN A 122 12.89 10.40 -4.99
N ARG A 123 12.12 10.68 -3.93
CA ARG A 123 12.60 10.61 -2.53
C ARG A 123 13.08 9.20 -2.17
N LEU A 124 12.38 8.18 -2.67
CA LEU A 124 12.70 6.78 -2.39
C LEU A 124 13.97 6.31 -3.10
N THR A 125 14.15 6.67 -4.37
CA THR A 125 15.27 6.20 -5.21
C THR A 125 16.49 7.12 -5.15
N GLY A 126 16.42 8.26 -4.46
CA GLY A 126 17.45 9.29 -4.47
C GLY A 126 17.56 10.00 -5.83
N GLY A 127 16.49 9.99 -6.62
CA GLY A 127 16.47 10.55 -7.98
C GLY A 127 17.13 9.69 -9.04
N GLN A 128 17.64 8.50 -8.70
CA GLN A 128 18.19 7.56 -9.67
C GLN A 128 17.09 6.64 -10.19
N LEU A 129 16.56 6.96 -11.38
CA LEU A 129 15.65 6.08 -12.09
C LEU A 129 16.40 4.83 -12.58
N SER A 130 15.79 3.66 -12.41
CA SER A 130 16.22 2.41 -13.03
C SER A 130 16.36 2.63 -14.54
N LEU A 131 17.54 2.32 -15.09
CA LEU A 131 17.85 2.48 -16.53
C LEU A 131 16.89 1.70 -17.44
N PHE A 132 16.15 0.74 -16.89
CA PHE A 132 15.16 -0.09 -17.59
C PHE A 132 13.71 0.20 -17.18
N GLY A 133 13.44 1.30 -16.47
CA GLY A 133 12.08 1.76 -16.14
C GLY A 133 11.32 0.91 -15.13
N GLN A 134 11.87 -0.23 -14.70
CA GLN A 134 11.27 -1.10 -13.69
C GLN A 134 12.14 -1.08 -12.44
N HIS A 135 11.65 -0.41 -11.40
CA HIS A 135 12.09 -0.71 -10.04
C HIS A 135 11.20 -1.87 -9.56
N ALA A 136 11.75 -3.09 -9.52
CA ALA A 136 11.11 -4.20 -8.84
C ALA A 136 11.07 -3.88 -7.33
N PHE A 137 10.01 -3.20 -6.91
CA PHE A 137 9.84 -2.81 -5.52
C PHE A 137 9.47 -4.02 -4.67
N THR A 138 10.09 -4.12 -3.50
CA THR A 138 9.77 -5.15 -2.49
C THR A 138 9.38 -4.49 -1.17
N SER A 139 8.85 -5.29 -0.24
CA SER A 139 8.71 -4.86 1.15
C SER A 139 10.08 -4.53 1.75
N ARG A 140 10.12 -3.49 2.60
CA ARG A 140 11.36 -3.14 3.32
C ARG A 140 11.74 -4.24 4.31
N LYS A 141 10.74 -4.75 5.03
CA LYS A 141 10.87 -5.81 6.02
C LYS A 141 10.85 -7.19 5.34
N ARG A 142 11.60 -8.13 5.91
CA ARG A 142 11.52 -9.57 5.64
C ARG A 142 10.55 -10.21 6.66
N TYR A 143 9.61 -11.02 6.18
CA TYR A 143 8.52 -11.61 6.95
C TYR A 143 8.69 -13.12 7.18
N GLN A 144 9.38 -13.83 6.27
CA GLN A 144 9.69 -15.25 6.43
C GLN A 144 11.19 -15.38 6.75
N LYS A 145 11.53 -16.18 7.76
CA LYS A 145 12.91 -16.63 7.97
C LYS A 145 13.25 -17.65 6.87
N GLU A 146 14.48 -17.64 6.40
CA GLU A 146 15.02 -18.81 5.69
C GLU A 146 14.89 -20.00 6.64
N ALA A 147 14.39 -21.13 6.15
CA ALA A 147 14.54 -22.37 6.90
C ALA A 147 16.05 -22.59 7.00
N ASP A 148 16.61 -22.44 8.21
CA ASP A 148 17.98 -22.82 8.48
C ASP A 148 18.12 -24.28 8.02
N GLY A 149 18.81 -24.48 6.91
CA GLY A 149 19.25 -25.78 6.47
C GLY A 149 20.38 -26.20 7.40
N ASP A 150 20.00 -26.76 8.54
CA ASP A 150 20.89 -27.48 9.43
C ASP A 150 20.25 -28.85 9.67
N ASP A 151 20.71 -29.83 8.90
CA ASP A 151 20.69 -31.27 9.21
C ASP A 151 21.44 -32.05 8.12
N ALA A 152 22.78 -32.06 8.23
CA ALA A 152 23.67 -33.23 8.07
C ALA A 152 25.15 -32.83 8.22
#